data_AF-A0A1Q7Q2K5-F1
#
_entry.id   AF-A0A1Q7Q2K5-F1
#
_cell.length_a   1.000
_cell.length_b   1.000
_cell.length_c   1.000
_cell.angle_alpha   90.00
_cell.angle_beta   90.00
_cell.angle_gamma   90.00
#
_symmetry.space_group_name_H-M   'P 1'
#
loop_
_entity.id
_entity.type
_entity.pdbx_description
1 polymer ?
#
loop_
_entity_poly.entity_id
_entity_poly.type
_entity_poly.pdbx_seq_one_letter_code
_entity_poly.pdbx_strand_id
1 'polypeptide(L)'
;MLIIGESVAPTMRINQEKFEQAVIDEMKGRMTKFEDLGRQVLPVGAMLHLRGHAKTLDLEYYRGVFADKNHGYQVVAFATPQSFARVELELAAMVRSFQPDCAAGSKSP
;
A
#
# COMPACT_ATOMS: atom_id res chain seq x y z
N MET A 1 -4.80 1.45 -10.64
CA MET A 1 -4.29 0.71 -9.47
C MET A 1 -3.25 -0.29 -9.93
N LEU A 2 -2.19 -0.49 -9.14
CA LEU A 2 -1.18 -1.54 -9.33
C LEU A 2 -1.12 -2.39 -8.05
N ILE A 3 -0.89 -3.70 -8.20
CA ILE A 3 -0.61 -4.60 -7.06
C ILE A 3 0.79 -5.18 -7.26
N ILE A 4 1.62 -5.09 -6.23
CA ILE A 4 2.98 -5.65 -6.19
C ILE A 4 2.98 -6.75 -5.14
N GLY A 5 3.32 -7.97 -5.54
CA GLY A 5 3.47 -9.11 -4.64
C GLY A 5 4.93 -9.48 -4.45
N GLU A 6 5.32 -9.77 -3.21
CA GLU A 6 6.64 -10.26 -2.85
C GLU A 6 6.53 -11.39 -1.83
N SER A 7 7.57 -12.22 -1.73
CA SER A 7 7.58 -13.34 -0.79
C SER A 7 8.96 -13.57 -0.20
N VAL A 8 8.98 -13.95 1.07
CA VAL A 8 10.16 -14.50 1.76
C VAL A 8 10.08 -16.02 1.80
N ALA A 9 11.14 -16.66 2.30
CA ALA A 9 11.18 -18.11 2.48
C ALA A 9 9.92 -18.61 3.22
N PRO A 10 9.34 -19.78 2.86
CA PRO A 10 8.08 -20.26 3.44
C PRO A 10 8.10 -20.44 4.97
N THR A 11 9.27 -20.60 5.56
CA THR A 11 9.48 -20.72 7.02
C THR A 11 9.50 -19.38 7.75
N MET A 12 9.62 -18.27 7.01
CA MET A 12 9.67 -16.92 7.55
C MET A 12 8.29 -16.26 7.49
N ARG A 13 8.08 -15.25 8.33
CA ARG A 13 6.89 -14.41 8.29
C ARG A 13 7.29 -12.96 8.08
N ILE A 14 6.54 -12.27 7.24
CA ILE A 14 6.68 -10.83 7.08
C ILE A 14 6.01 -10.16 8.28
N ASN A 15 6.77 -9.32 8.97
CA ASN A 15 6.23 -8.48 10.03
C ASN A 15 5.59 -7.25 9.38
N GLN A 16 4.30 -7.03 9.64
CA GLN A 16 3.51 -5.96 9.05
C GLN A 16 4.12 -4.57 9.28
N GLU A 17 4.47 -4.21 10.52
CA GLU A 17 5.01 -2.89 10.85
C GLU A 17 6.37 -2.63 10.18
N LYS A 18 7.26 -3.63 10.19
CA LYS A 18 8.55 -3.53 9.48
C LYS A 18 8.36 -3.41 7.97
N PHE A 19 7.33 -4.06 7.42
CA PHE A 19 7.03 -3.99 6.01
C PHE A 19 6.48 -2.61 5.62
N GLU A 20 5.55 -2.05 6.41
CA GLU A 20 5.06 -0.68 6.25
C GLU A 20 6.23 0.33 6.30
N GLN A 21 7.13 0.20 7.28
CA GLN A 21 8.28 1.08 7.41
C GLN A 21 9.23 0.97 6.20
N ALA A 22 9.50 -0.25 5.73
CA ALA A 22 10.34 -0.46 4.55
C ALA A 22 9.73 0.19 3.29
N VAL A 23 8.41 0.14 3.14
CA VAL A 23 7.67 0.80 2.05
C VAL A 23 7.80 2.33 2.14
N ILE A 24 7.69 2.90 3.34
CA ILE A 24 7.87 4.36 3.56
C ILE A 24 9.31 4.77 3.24
N ASP A 25 10.29 4.02 3.73
CA ASP A 25 11.71 4.32 3.53
C ASP A 25 12.11 4.20 2.04
N GLU A 26 11.55 3.22 1.33
CA GLU A 26 11.69 3.10 -0.12
C GLU A 26 11.17 4.34 -0.86
N MET A 27 10.00 4.86 -0.47
CA MET A 27 9.45 6.07 -1.09
C MET A 27 10.26 7.32 -0.77
N LYS A 28 10.70 7.48 0.48
CA LYS A 28 11.60 8.57 0.88
C LYS A 28 12.89 8.57 0.06
N GLY A 29 13.44 7.40 -0.24
CA GLY A 29 14.64 7.28 -1.07
C GLY A 29 14.43 7.60 -2.56
N ARG A 30 13.19 7.55 -3.06
CA ARG A 30 12.85 7.71 -4.48
C ARG A 30 12.20 9.05 -4.83
N MET A 31 11.65 9.76 -3.84
CA MET A 31 10.87 10.98 -4.04
C MET A 31 11.51 12.17 -3.34
N THR A 32 11.37 13.35 -3.93
CA THR A 32 11.67 14.62 -3.23
C THR A 32 10.37 15.21 -2.68
N LYS A 33 10.46 16.15 -1.71
CA LYS A 33 9.28 16.74 -1.02
C LYS A 33 8.32 15.66 -0.48
N PHE A 34 8.88 14.59 0.07
CA PHE A 34 8.09 13.49 0.59
C PHE A 34 7.35 13.91 1.85
N GLU A 35 6.06 13.60 1.90
CA GLU A 35 5.18 13.82 3.03
C GLU A 35 4.44 12.52 3.36
N ASP A 36 4.49 12.12 4.63
CA ASP A 36 3.62 11.08 5.19
C ASP A 36 2.41 11.78 5.82
N LEU A 37 1.28 11.72 5.12
CA LEU A 37 0.06 12.47 5.44
C LEU A 37 -0.83 11.71 6.43
N GLY A 38 -0.58 10.42 6.64
CA GLY A 38 -1.30 9.64 7.64
C GLY A 38 -1.40 8.17 7.33
N ARG A 39 -1.98 7.45 8.30
CA ARG A 39 -2.11 6.01 8.28
C ARG A 39 -3.51 5.59 8.72
N GLN A 40 -4.12 4.70 7.96
CA GLN A 40 -5.36 4.03 8.31
C GLN A 40 -5.10 2.52 8.53
N VAL A 41 -5.48 2.02 9.71
CA VAL A 41 -5.46 0.57 9.99
C VAL A 41 -6.55 -0.12 9.18
N LEU A 42 -6.21 -1.27 8.58
CA LEU A 42 -7.13 -2.17 7.88
C LEU A 42 -7.13 -3.55 8.55
N PRO A 43 -8.16 -4.40 8.34
CA PRO A 43 -8.25 -5.70 8.99
C PRO A 43 -7.04 -6.63 8.79
N VAL A 44 -6.35 -6.52 7.64
CA VAL A 44 -5.23 -7.39 7.25
C VAL A 44 -4.00 -6.60 6.79
N GLY A 45 -3.88 -5.35 7.24
CA GLY A 45 -2.78 -4.47 6.85
C GLY A 45 -3.01 -3.01 7.21
N ALA A 46 -2.44 -2.10 6.43
CA ALA A 46 -2.66 -0.66 6.57
C ALA A 46 -2.71 0.03 5.22
N MET A 47 -3.37 1.19 5.18
CA MET A 47 -3.30 2.12 4.07
C MET A 47 -2.53 3.36 4.50
N LEU A 48 -1.48 3.67 3.75
CA LEU A 48 -0.63 4.84 3.95
C LEU A 48 -1.06 5.93 2.98
N HIS A 49 -1.23 7.15 3.47
CA HIS A 49 -1.49 8.34 2.66
C HIS A 49 -0.19 9.10 2.49
N LEU A 50 0.37 9.07 1.29
CA LEU A 50 1.72 9.57 1.03
C LEU A 50 1.68 10.56 -0.13
N ARG A 51 2.56 11.55 -0.10
CA ARG A 51 2.73 12.52 -1.17
C ARG A 51 4.20 12.78 -1.45
N GLY A 52 4.53 13.11 -2.69
CA GLY A 52 5.83 13.63 -3.03
C GLY A 52 6.00 13.93 -4.51
N HIS A 53 7.20 14.33 -4.87
CA HIS A 53 7.60 14.62 -6.23
C HIS A 53 8.43 13.47 -6.80
N ALA A 54 7.91 12.83 -7.85
CA ALA A 54 8.56 11.74 -8.56
C ALA A 54 8.88 12.15 -10.00
N LYS A 55 10.17 12.25 -10.32
CA LYS A 55 10.70 12.69 -11.62
C LYS A 55 10.22 14.09 -12.02
N THR A 56 9.06 14.17 -12.66
CA THR A 56 8.49 15.41 -13.21
C THR A 56 7.09 15.72 -12.68
N LEU A 57 6.54 14.85 -11.82
CA LEU A 57 5.15 14.95 -11.36
C LEU A 57 5.07 14.91 -9.84
N ASP A 58 4.25 15.79 -9.29
CA ASP A 58 3.74 15.62 -7.92
C ASP A 58 2.67 14.53 -7.94
N LEU A 59 2.84 13.56 -7.07
CA LEU A 59 1.96 12.42 -6.94
C LEU A 59 1.53 12.26 -5.49
N GLU A 60 0.26 11.90 -5.34
CA GLU A 60 -0.38 11.58 -4.07
C GLU A 60 -0.92 10.16 -4.15
N TYR A 61 -0.74 9.42 -3.06
CA TYR A 61 -0.88 7.97 -3.02
C TYR A 61 -1.75 7.57 -1.84
N TYR A 62 -2.62 6.60 -2.11
CA TYR A 62 -2.93 5.58 -1.11
C TYR A 62 -2.15 4.32 -1.43
N ARG A 63 -1.30 3.92 -0.48
CA ARG A 63 -0.50 2.69 -0.57
C ARG A 63 -0.98 1.72 0.51
N GLY A 64 -1.73 0.73 0.09
CA GLY A 64 -2.08 -0.42 0.93
C GLY A 64 -0.86 -1.33 1.09
N VAL A 65 -0.58 -1.74 2.32
CA VAL A 65 0.52 -2.64 2.67
C VAL A 65 -0.07 -3.79 3.48
N PHE A 66 0.05 -5.01 2.97
CA PHE A 66 -0.58 -6.20 3.54
C PHE A 66 0.43 -7.33 3.65
N ALA A 67 0.68 -7.80 4.86
CA ALA A 67 1.48 -8.99 5.12
C ALA A 67 0.56 -10.19 5.42
N ASP A 68 0.75 -11.28 4.68
CA ASP A 68 0.10 -12.56 4.91
C ASP A 68 1.14 -13.68 4.95
N LYS A 69 1.42 -14.21 6.14
CA LYS A 69 2.45 -15.23 6.37
C LYS A 69 3.80 -14.79 5.77
N ASN A 70 4.28 -15.50 4.75
CA ASN A 70 5.54 -15.23 4.05
C ASN A 70 5.35 -14.33 2.81
N HIS A 71 4.15 -13.80 2.56
CA HIS A 71 3.83 -12.94 1.43
C HIS A 71 3.56 -11.51 1.87
N GLY A 72 4.02 -10.56 1.05
CA GLY A 72 3.80 -9.13 1.20
C GLY A 72 3.14 -8.61 -0.06
N TYR A 73 2.13 -7.75 0.11
CA TYR A 73 1.42 -7.13 -0.98
C TYR A 73 1.38 -5.62 -0.79
N GLN A 74 1.61 -4.90 -1.87
CA GLN A 74 1.47 -3.46 -1.93
C GLN A 74 0.42 -3.11 -2.98
N VAL A 75 -0.65 -2.45 -2.56
CA VAL A 75 -1.73 -1.98 -3.44
C VAL A 75 -1.59 -0.48 -3.61
N VAL A 76 -1.28 -0.05 -4.83
CA VAL A 76 -0.92 1.33 -5.13
C VAL A 76 -2.02 1.99 -5.95
N ALA A 77 -2.66 2.98 -5.33
CA ALA A 77 -3.62 3.88 -5.96
C ALA A 77 -3.04 5.30 -5.89
N PHE A 78 -2.92 5.97 -7.02
CA PHE A 78 -2.23 7.26 -7.08
C PHE A 78 -2.81 8.16 -8.16
N ALA A 79 -2.65 9.46 -7.97
CA ALA A 79 -3.04 10.50 -8.92
C ALA A 79 -2.20 11.76 -8.69
N THR A 80 -2.34 12.75 -9.57
CA THR A 80 -1.86 14.11 -9.23
C THR A 80 -2.72 14.68 -8.08
N PRO A 81 -2.19 15.57 -7.22
CA PRO A 81 -2.95 16.08 -6.08
C PRO A 81 -4.33 16.66 -6.44
N GLN A 82 -4.45 17.39 -7.56
CA GLN A 82 -5.76 17.93 -7.98
C GLN A 82 -6.76 16.84 -8.36
N SER A 83 -6.28 15.75 -8.95
CA SER A 83 -7.14 14.62 -9.32
C SER A 83 -7.44 13.76 -8.11
N PHE A 84 -6.46 13.55 -7.23
CA PHE A 84 -6.58 12.78 -6.00
C PHE A 84 -7.74 13.29 -5.14
N ALA A 85 -7.79 14.59 -4.87
CA ALA A 85 -8.87 15.21 -4.10
C ALA A 85 -10.28 15.00 -4.71
N ARG A 86 -10.39 14.73 -6.01
CA ARG A 86 -11.68 14.48 -6.69
C ARG A 86 -12.09 13.02 -6.64
N VAL A 87 -11.14 12.09 -6.52
CA VAL A 87 -11.38 10.64 -6.55
C VAL A 87 -10.87 9.92 -5.30
N GLU A 88 -10.66 10.65 -4.22
CA GLU A 88 -10.05 10.15 -2.98
C GLU A 88 -10.80 8.93 -2.45
N LEU A 89 -12.13 9.01 -2.43
CA LEU A 89 -12.99 7.94 -1.94
C LEU A 89 -12.88 6.68 -2.81
N GLU A 90 -12.85 6.82 -4.13
CA GLU A 90 -12.66 5.72 -5.06
C GLU A 90 -11.28 5.08 -4.91
N LEU A 91 -10.22 5.88 -4.80
CA LEU A 91 -8.86 5.39 -4.58
C LEU A 91 -8.74 4.64 -3.25
N ALA A 92 -9.34 5.17 -2.17
CA ALA A 92 -9.38 4.50 -0.87
C ALA A 92 -10.19 3.19 -0.95
N ALA A 93 -11.33 3.19 -1.65
CA ALA A 93 -12.15 1.99 -1.83
C ALA A 93 -11.40 0.89 -2.61
N MET A 94 -10.64 1.26 -3.66
CA MET A 94 -9.79 0.32 -4.38
C MET A 94 -8.80 -0.37 -3.43
N VAL A 95 -8.09 0.40 -2.60
CA VAL A 95 -7.13 -0.17 -1.64
C VAL A 95 -7.82 -1.05 -0.59
N ARG A 96 -8.94 -0.60 -0.03
CA ARG A 96 -9.70 -1.35 1.00
C ARG A 96 -10.34 -2.63 0.46
N SER A 97 -10.59 -2.72 -0.84
CA SER A 97 -11.18 -3.90 -1.47
C SER A 97 -10.20 -5.08 -1.59
N PHE A 98 -8.91 -4.84 -1.42
CA PHE A 98 -7.91 -5.88 -1.54
C PHE A 98 -7.94 -6.84 -0.35
N GLN A 99 -8.00 -8.14 -0.65
CA GLN A 99 -7.89 -9.21 0.32
C GLN A 99 -6.88 -10.23 -0.23
N PRO A 100 -5.74 -10.46 0.45
CA PRO A 100 -4.83 -11.53 0.06
C PRO A 100 -5.53 -12.89 0.21
N ASP A 101 -5.26 -13.84 -0.68
CA ASP A 101 -6.06 -15.07 -0.89
C ASP A 101 -6.32 -15.93 0.35
N CYS A 102 -5.51 -15.85 1.43
CA CYS A 102 -5.85 -16.54 2.68
C CYS A 102 -7.06 -15.94 3.43
N ALA A 103 -7.44 -14.68 3.17
CA ALA A 103 -8.65 -14.07 3.71
C ALA A 103 -9.89 -14.35 2.85
N ALA A 104 -9.70 -14.66 1.56
CA ALA A 104 -10.78 -14.94 0.61
C ALA A 104 -11.17 -16.44 0.52
N GLY A 105 -10.37 -17.35 1.11
CA GLY A 105 -10.46 -18.78 0.87
C GLY A 105 -10.59 -19.66 2.13
N SER A 106 -11.69 -19.56 2.86
CA SER A 106 -12.26 -20.71 3.61
C SER A 106 -13.64 -21.11 3.04
N LYS A 107 -13.78 -21.05 1.72
CA LYS A 107 -14.76 -21.81 0.97
C LYS A 107 -14.03 -22.61 -0.10
N SER A 108 -13.56 -23.79 0.29
CA SER A 108 -13.45 -24.90 -0.66
C SER A 108 -14.73 -25.73 -0.53
N PRO A 109 -15.30 -26.24 -1.64
CA PRO A 109 -16.47 -27.13 -1.61
C PRO A 109 -16.20 -28.45 -0.88
#